data_AF-A0A7V6R786-F1
#
_entry.id   AF-A0A7V6R786-F1
#
_cell.length_a   1.000
_cell.length_b   1.000
_cell.length_c   1.000
_cell.angle_alpha   90.00
_cell.angle_beta   90.00
_cell.angle_gamma   90.00
#
_symmetry.space_group_name_H-M   'P 1'
#
loop_
_entity.id
_entity.type
_entity.pdbx_description
1 polymer ?
#
loop_
_entity_poly.entity_id
_entity_poly.type
_entity_poly.pdbx_seq_one_letter_code
_entity_poly.pdbx_strand_id
1 'polypeptide(L)' 'KVILDSKNNSYKKFYFKGNKLVGYLLVNDVDRAGIYTDLIRNETDISGFKDNFSRDGLGLISFPREMRKERMLS' A
#
# COMPACT_ATOMS: atom_id res chain seq x y z
N LYS A 1 5.90 -6.32 -6.54
CA LYS A 1 4.86 -7.34 -6.26
C LYS A 1 3.70 -7.15 -7.22
N VAL A 2 3.19 -8.22 -7.82
CA VAL A 2 2.03 -8.18 -8.73
C VAL A 2 0.90 -8.97 -8.12
N ILE A 3 -0.32 -8.46 -8.25
CA ILE A 3 -1.54 -9.04 -7.71
C ILE A 3 -2.62 -8.91 -8.78
N LEU A 4 -3.26 -10.04 -9.10
CA LEU A 4 -4.34 -10.14 -10.06
C LEU A 4 -5.61 -10.62 -9.37
N ASP A 5 -6.73 -9.97 -9.67
CA ASP A 5 -8.05 -10.43 -9.30
C ASP A 5 -8.95 -10.55 -10.53
N SER A 6 -9.05 -11.77 -11.06
CA SER A 6 -9.88 -12.04 -12.23
C SER A 6 -11.38 -11.86 -11.97
N LYS A 7 -11.86 -12.00 -10.73
CA LYS A 7 -13.30 -11.83 -10.43
C LYS A 7 -13.71 -10.36 -10.55
N ASN A 8 -12.86 -9.48 -10.04
CA ASN A 8 -13.10 -8.04 -10.05
C ASN A 8 -12.42 -7.34 -11.24
N ASN A 9 -11.80 -8.11 -12.14
CA ASN A 9 -10.95 -7.63 -13.23
C ASN A 9 -9.96 -6.54 -12.78
N SER A 10 -9.35 -6.74 -11.61
CA SER A 10 -8.45 -5.75 -11.00
C SER A 10 -7.00 -6.20 -11.04
N TYR A 11 -6.11 -5.21 -11.11
CA TYR A 11 -4.67 -5.42 -11.21
C TYR A 11 -3.94 -4.44 -10.32
N LYS A 12 -2.98 -4.96 -9.54
CA LYS A 12 -2.09 -4.15 -8.73
C LYS A 12 -0.64 -4.55 -8.99
N LYS A 13 0.22 -3.57 -9.25
CA LYS A 13 1.67 -3.75 -9.31
C LYS A 13 2.34 -2.73 -8.41
N PHE A 14 3.22 -3.20 -7.55
CA PHE A 14 4.00 -2.39 -6.62
C PHE A 14 5.48 -2.53 -6.94
N TYR A 15 6.20 -1.42 -6.97
CA TYR A 15 7.63 -1.33 -7.22
C TYR A 15 8.35 -0.94 -5.94
N PHE A 16 9.35 -1.72 -5.55
CA PHE A 16 10.09 -1.51 -4.29
C PHE A 16 11.57 -1.29 -4.58
N LYS A 17 12.19 -0.41 -3.79
CA LYS A 17 13.64 -0.23 -3.72
C LYS A 17 14.06 -0.46 -2.27
N GLY A 18 14.63 -1.62 -1.98
CA GLY A 18 14.90 -2.05 -0.60
C GLY A 18 13.61 -2.15 0.22
N ASN A 19 13.52 -1.34 1.28
CA ASN A 19 12.36 -1.25 2.18
C ASN A 19 11.50 0.00 1.92
N LYS A 20 11.54 0.55 0.70
CA LYS A 20 10.69 1.68 0.30
C LYS A 20 9.81 1.29 -0.88
N LEU A 21 8.56 1.74 -0.86
CA LEU A 21 7.71 1.75 -2.05
C LEU A 21 8.11 2.96 -2.91
N VAL A 22 8.37 2.73 -4.20
CA VAL A 22 8.81 3.79 -5.13
C VAL A 22 7.84 4.00 -6.30
N GLY A 23 6.81 3.18 -6.39
CA GLY A 23 5.78 3.33 -7.42
C GLY A 23 4.72 2.24 -7.32
N TYR A 24 3.56 2.51 -7.92
CA TYR A 24 2.50 1.53 -8.05
C TYR A 24 1.70 1.74 -9.34
N LEU A 25 0.97 0.70 -9.75
CA LEU A 25 -0.04 0.73 -10.80
C LEU A 25 -1.28 0.00 -10.27
N LEU A 26 -2.43 0.64 -10.34
CA LEU A 26 -3.73 0.10 -9.93
C LEU A 26 -4.70 0.19 -11.12
N VAL A 27 -5.46 -0.87 -11.34
CA VAL A 27 -6.54 -0.93 -12.33
C VAL A 27 -7.78 -1.48 -11.63
N ASN A 28 -8.92 -0.79 -11.78
CA ASN A 28 -10.24 -1.14 -11.22
C ASN A 28 -10.34 -1.25 -9.68
N ASP A 29 -9.25 -0.99 -8.94
CA ASP A 29 -9.22 -0.95 -7.47
C ASP A 29 -8.26 0.16 -7.03
N VAL A 30 -8.77 1.40 -6.99
CA VAL A 30 -7.98 2.62 -6.77
C VAL A 30 -8.21 3.29 -5.42
N ASP A 31 -9.14 2.78 -4.60
CA ASP A 31 -9.57 3.41 -3.34
C ASP A 31 -8.40 3.68 -2.38
N ARG A 32 -7.37 2.83 -2.43
CA ARG A 32 -6.17 2.91 -1.57
C ARG A 32 -5.01 3.69 -2.19
N ALA A 33 -5.18 4.29 -3.37
CA ALA A 33 -4.13 5.03 -4.07
C ALA A 33 -3.47 6.09 -3.17
N GLY A 34 -4.26 6.83 -2.40
CA GLY A 34 -3.76 7.86 -1.47
C GLY A 34 -2.82 7.31 -0.40
N ILE A 35 -3.06 6.11 0.10
CA ILE A 35 -2.19 5.43 1.07
C ILE A 35 -0.82 5.17 0.44
N TYR A 36 -0.78 4.58 -0.75
CA TYR A 36 0.46 4.27 -1.43
C TYR A 36 1.23 5.53 -1.86
N THR A 37 0.50 6.57 -2.30
CA THR A 37 1.10 7.87 -2.63
C THR A 37 1.78 8.49 -1.42
N ASP A 38 1.14 8.45 -0.25
CA ASP A 38 1.73 8.99 0.97
C ASP A 38 2.99 8.21 1.41
N LEU A 39 2.99 6.88 1.29
CA LEU A 39 4.18 6.06 1.56
C LEU A 39 5.36 6.41 0.65
N ILE A 40 5.08 6.68 -0.64
CA ILE A 40 6.10 7.11 -1.61
C ILE A 40 6.59 8.51 -1.25
N ARG A 41 5.67 9.45 -1.01
CA ARG A 41 5.98 10.85 -0.69
C ARG A 41 6.84 10.99 0.56
N ASN A 42 6.57 10.19 1.59
CA ASN A 42 7.27 10.24 2.88
C ASN A 42 8.45 9.27 2.95
N GLU A 43 8.79 8.59 1.84
CA GLU A 43 9.85 7.58 1.77
C GLU A 43 9.79 6.54 2.90
N THR A 44 8.59 6.14 3.29
CA THR A 44 8.35 5.35 4.50
C THR A 44 9.08 4.00 4.44
N ASP A 45 9.74 3.63 5.55
CA ASP A 45 10.25 2.28 5.74
C ASP A 45 9.09 1.30 5.94
N ILE A 46 8.88 0.42 4.98
CA ILE A 46 7.79 -0.56 4.99
C ILE A 46 8.21 -1.93 5.54
N SER A 47 9.43 -2.10 6.05
CA SER A 47 9.95 -3.41 6.50
C SER A 47 9.00 -4.13 7.45
N GLY A 48 8.37 -3.41 8.39
CA GLY A 48 7.42 -3.97 9.34
C GLY A 48 6.06 -4.41 8.77
N PHE A 49 5.74 -4.08 7.51
CA PHE A 49 4.44 -4.40 6.90
C PHE A 49 4.51 -4.71 5.40
N LYS A 50 5.71 -5.01 4.87
CA LYS A 50 5.93 -5.27 3.44
C LYS A 50 5.11 -6.45 2.90
N ASP A 51 4.82 -7.42 3.75
CA ASP A 51 4.02 -8.60 3.38
C ASP A 51 2.52 -8.29 3.29
N ASN A 52 2.06 -7.22 3.93
CA ASN A 52 0.65 -6.80 3.98
C ASN A 52 0.16 -6.23 2.64
N PHE A 53 1.02 -6.02 1.65
CA PHE A 53 0.62 -5.66 0.28
C PHE A 53 -0.10 -6.84 -0.38
N SER A 54 -1.40 -6.99 -0.15
CA SER A 54 -2.22 -8.15 -0.53
C SER A 54 -3.31 -7.78 -1.54
N ARG A 55 -4.13 -8.77 -1.92
CA ARG A 55 -5.33 -8.55 -2.76
C ARG A 55 -6.23 -7.49 -2.15
N ASP A 56 -6.47 -7.58 -0.86
CA ASP A 56 -7.30 -6.63 -0.13
C ASP A 56 -6.60 -5.30 0.11
N GLY A 57 -5.34 -5.11 -0.32
CA GLY A 57 -4.58 -3.86 -0.14
C GLY A 57 -4.24 -3.52 1.31
N LEU A 58 -3.57 -2.39 1.51
CA LEU A 58 -3.25 -1.91 2.86
C LEU A 58 -4.45 -1.24 3.52
N GLY A 59 -4.85 -1.74 4.69
CA GLY A 59 -5.81 -1.06 5.57
C GLY A 59 -5.08 -0.32 6.70
N LEU A 60 -5.83 0.50 7.46
CA LEU A 60 -5.31 1.13 8.68
C LEU A 60 -4.66 0.10 9.63
N ILE A 61 -5.28 -1.08 9.77
CA ILE A 61 -4.78 -2.17 10.62
C ILE A 61 -3.42 -2.74 10.18
N SER A 62 -3.07 -2.57 8.91
CA SER A 62 -1.80 -3.04 8.35
C SER A 62 -0.61 -2.17 8.76
N PHE A 63 -0.86 -0.99 9.34
CA PHE A 63 0.18 -0.08 9.81
C PHE A 63 0.58 -0.32 11.27
N PRO A 64 1.85 -0.07 11.62
CA PRO A 64 2.29 0.02 13.00
C PRO A 64 1.38 0.94 13.83
N ARG A 65 1.26 0.64 15.12
CA ARG A 65 0.34 1.36 16.03
C ARG A 65 0.60 2.87 16.07
N GLU A 66 1.85 3.28 15.89
CA GLU A 66 2.25 4.69 15.89
C GLU A 66 1.73 5.43 14.65
N MET A 67 1.95 4.87 13.46
CA MET A 67 1.42 5.41 12.19
C MET A 67 -0.11 5.45 12.15
N ARG A 68 -0.80 4.52 12.84
CA ARG A 68 -2.26 4.53 12.93
C ARG A 68 -2.79 5.78 13.62
N LYS A 69 -2.14 6.22 14.71
CA LYS A 69 -2.62 7.38 15.50
C LYS A 69 -2.54 8.68 14.69
N GLU A 70 -1.42 8.90 14.00
CA GLU A 70 -1.22 10.09 13.18
C GLU A 70 -2.27 10.21 12.07
N ARG A 71 -2.69 9.08 11.49
CA ARG A 71 -3.67 9.03 10.39
C ARG A 71 -5.13 8.99 10.83
N MET A 72 -5.43 8.75 12.10
CA MET A 72 -6.79 8.81 12.67
C MET A 72 -7.12 10.19 13.25
N LEU A 73 -6.11 11.00 13.54
CA LEU A 73 -6.23 12.34 14.14
C LEU A 73 -6.17 13.48 13.11
N SER A 74 -6.11 13.15 11.81
CA SER A 74 -6.14 14.08 10.67
C SER A 74 -7.51 14.06 9.99
#